data_AF-A0A4S8P792-F1
#
_entry.id   AF-A0A4S8P792-F1
#
_cell.length_a   1.000
_cell.length_b   1.000
_cell.length_c   1.000
_cell.angle_alpha   90.00
_cell.angle_beta   90.00
_cell.angle_gamma   90.00
#
_symmetry.space_group_name_H-M   'P 1'
#
loop_
_entity.id
_entity.type
_entity.pdbx_description
1 polymer ?
#
loop_
_entity_poly.entity_id
_entity_poly.type
_entity_poly.pdbx_seq_one_letter_code
_entity_poly.pdbx_strand_id
1 'polypeptide(L)'
;MRTKLSLFLLASLVPAFPAAAESLDFTLENGSENMIVQFFVSPEGGGKSVDLLKKKGLYAGKSRALTINDGTDSCVYRIRAVFETDSYYDIRDKVDFCEVGTYTIGN
;
A
#
# COMPACT_ATOMS: atom_id res chain seq x y z
N MET A 1 -8.30 66.90 11.30
CA MET A 1 -8.83 65.59 11.73
C MET A 1 -8.89 64.67 10.52
N ARG A 2 -8.12 63.57 10.50
CA ARG A 2 -8.14 62.58 9.40
C ARG A 2 -8.67 61.26 9.95
N THR A 3 -9.91 60.95 9.62
CA THR A 3 -10.66 59.78 10.08
C THR A 3 -10.05 58.53 9.45
N LYS A 4 -9.54 57.61 10.26
CA LYS A 4 -9.04 56.31 9.81
C LYS A 4 -10.23 55.34 9.70
N LEU A 5 -10.55 54.92 8.48
CA LEU A 5 -11.54 53.88 8.23
C LEU A 5 -10.83 52.51 8.35
N SER A 6 -11.05 51.81 9.45
CA SER A 6 -10.52 50.45 9.65
C SER A 6 -11.49 49.43 9.08
N LEU A 7 -11.09 48.75 8.01
CA LEU A 7 -11.78 47.60 7.44
C LEU A 7 -11.30 46.33 8.17
N PHE A 8 -12.13 45.79 9.06
CA PHE A 8 -11.88 44.50 9.70
C PHE A 8 -12.27 43.38 8.73
N LEU A 9 -11.28 42.79 8.07
CA LEU A 9 -11.44 41.59 7.25
C LEU A 9 -11.29 40.36 8.17
N LEU A 10 -12.40 39.77 8.63
CA LEU A 10 -12.37 38.49 9.34
C LEU A 10 -12.05 37.38 8.33
N ALA A 11 -10.79 36.98 8.25
CA ALA A 11 -10.37 35.77 7.54
C ALA A 11 -10.74 34.54 8.38
N SER A 12 -11.77 33.81 7.96
CA SER A 12 -12.12 32.50 8.52
C SER A 12 -11.07 31.47 8.11
N LEU A 13 -10.21 31.07 9.04
CA LEU A 13 -9.30 29.94 8.88
C LEU A 13 -10.13 28.65 8.94
N VAL A 14 -10.27 27.97 7.80
CA VAL A 14 -10.77 26.59 7.76
C VAL A 14 -9.59 25.67 8.12
N PRO A 15 -9.67 24.86 9.19
CA PRO A 15 -8.64 23.87 9.47
C PRO A 15 -8.69 22.79 8.38
N ALA A 16 -7.62 22.66 7.60
CA ALA A 16 -7.40 21.50 6.76
C ALA A 16 -7.01 20.32 7.67
N PHE A 17 -7.92 19.38 7.87
CA PHE A 17 -7.58 18.13 8.56
C PHE A 17 -6.70 17.27 7.63
N PRO A 18 -5.57 16.74 8.10
CA PRO A 18 -4.80 15.77 7.32
C PRO A 18 -5.65 14.51 7.12
N ALA A 19 -5.82 14.08 5.88
CA ALA A 19 -6.25 12.72 5.59
C ALA A 19 -5.14 11.79 6.12
N ALA A 20 -5.46 11.00 7.14
CA ALA A 20 -4.52 10.03 7.69
C ALA A 20 -4.58 8.78 6.81
N ALA A 21 -3.51 8.51 6.08
CA ALA A 21 -3.37 7.30 5.30
C ALA A 21 -3.48 6.07 6.20
N GLU A 22 -4.42 5.17 5.90
CA GLU A 22 -4.57 3.91 6.64
C GLU A 22 -3.44 2.93 6.29
N SER A 23 -2.85 2.29 7.30
CA SER A 23 -1.86 1.22 7.10
C SER A 23 -2.53 -0.14 7.16
N LEU A 24 -2.31 -0.98 6.17
CA LEU A 24 -2.92 -2.32 6.08
C LEU A 24 -1.92 -3.40 6.43
N ASP A 25 -2.25 -4.21 7.45
CA ASP A 25 -1.41 -5.33 7.89
C ASP A 25 -1.98 -6.66 7.39
N PHE A 26 -1.14 -7.48 6.77
CA PHE A 26 -1.52 -8.81 6.30
C PHE A 26 -0.35 -9.80 6.38
N THR A 27 -0.65 -11.09 6.34
CA THR A 27 0.37 -12.14 6.22
C THR A 27 0.52 -12.58 4.77
N LEU A 28 1.73 -12.47 4.21
CA LEU A 28 2.07 -13.11 2.93
C LEU A 28 2.57 -14.52 3.19
N GLU A 29 2.01 -15.50 2.51
CA GLU A 29 2.46 -16.90 2.51
C GLU A 29 2.96 -17.31 1.12
N ASN A 30 4.16 -17.89 1.08
CA ASN A 30 4.71 -18.48 -0.13
C ASN A 30 4.43 -19.99 -0.14
N GLY A 31 3.31 -20.40 -0.73
CA GLY A 31 2.96 -21.80 -0.98
C GLY A 31 3.61 -22.39 -2.23
N SER A 32 4.34 -21.59 -3.02
CA SER A 32 5.04 -22.06 -4.22
C SER A 32 6.37 -22.76 -3.89
N GLU A 33 6.97 -23.41 -4.89
CA GLU A 33 8.26 -24.09 -4.75
C GLU A 33 9.48 -23.16 -4.82
N ASN A 34 9.30 -21.91 -5.30
CA ASN A 34 10.40 -20.97 -5.53
C ASN A 34 10.40 -19.84 -4.49
N MET A 35 11.58 -19.29 -4.17
CA MET A 35 11.67 -18.10 -3.34
C MET A 35 11.06 -16.88 -4.05
N ILE A 36 10.20 -16.13 -3.35
CA ILE A 36 9.76 -14.80 -3.79
C ILE A 36 10.85 -13.79 -3.42
N VAL A 37 11.44 -13.12 -4.41
CA VAL A 37 12.49 -12.11 -4.20
C VAL A 37 11.95 -10.69 -4.06
N GLN A 38 10.81 -10.40 -4.69
CA GLN A 38 10.15 -9.09 -4.64
C GLN A 38 8.64 -9.28 -4.61
N PHE A 39 7.94 -8.46 -3.83
CA PHE A 39 6.48 -8.48 -3.73
C PHE A 39 5.95 -7.06 -3.83
N PHE A 40 5.43 -6.72 -5.00
CA PHE A 40 4.91 -5.39 -5.32
C PHE A 40 3.41 -5.32 -5.11
N VAL A 41 2.97 -4.24 -4.45
CA VAL A 41 1.55 -3.84 -4.40
C VAL A 41 1.36 -2.52 -5.14
N SER A 42 0.27 -2.39 -5.87
CA SER A 42 -0.08 -1.17 -6.61
C SER A 42 -1.55 -0.82 -6.36
N PRO A 43 -1.85 0.36 -5.78
CA PRO A 43 -3.23 0.73 -5.47
C PRO A 43 -4.06 0.84 -6.74
N GLU A 44 -5.32 0.40 -6.69
CA GLU A 44 -6.19 0.40 -7.86
C GLU A 44 -6.45 1.82 -8.39
N GLY A 45 -6.65 2.78 -7.48
CA GLY A 45 -6.96 4.18 -7.77
C GLY A 45 -5.82 4.98 -8.41
N GLY A 46 -4.69 4.33 -8.71
CA GLY A 46 -3.48 4.96 -9.21
C GLY A 46 -2.55 5.38 -8.06
N GLY A 47 -1.26 5.22 -8.29
CA GLY A 47 -0.24 5.44 -7.27
C GLY A 47 1.06 4.74 -7.62
N LYS A 48 2.03 4.81 -6.70
CA LYS A 48 3.32 4.13 -6.88
C LYS A 48 3.19 2.67 -6.50
N SER A 49 3.83 1.81 -7.29
CA SER A 49 4.05 0.41 -6.93
C SER A 49 5.14 0.33 -5.86
N VAL A 50 4.93 -0.44 -4.79
CA VAL A 50 5.86 -0.55 -3.65
C VAL A 50 6.25 -1.99 -3.42
N ASP A 51 7.56 -2.29 -3.35
CA ASP A 51 8.07 -3.58 -2.91
C ASP A 51 8.04 -3.68 -1.37
N LEU A 52 7.24 -4.60 -0.85
CA LEU A 52 7.07 -4.81 0.58
C LEU A 52 8.15 -5.72 1.19
N LEU A 53 8.86 -6.51 0.39
CA LEU A 53 9.91 -7.40 0.90
C LEU A 53 11.23 -6.67 1.17
N LYS A 54 11.44 -5.49 0.57
CA LYS A 54 12.60 -4.62 0.83
C LYS A 54 13.94 -5.38 0.73
N LYS A 55 14.11 -6.13 -0.37
CA LYS A 55 15.27 -7.00 -0.64
C LYS A 55 15.46 -8.19 0.32
N LYS A 56 14.46 -8.50 1.15
CA LYS A 56 14.45 -9.69 2.01
C LYS A 56 13.48 -10.70 1.41
N GLY A 57 13.97 -11.62 0.59
CA GLY A 57 13.15 -12.66 -0.03
C GLY A 57 12.36 -13.51 0.98
N LEU A 58 11.34 -14.21 0.49
CA LEU A 58 10.49 -15.13 1.24
C LEU A 58 10.59 -16.53 0.61
N TYR A 59 11.28 -17.44 1.30
CA TYR A 59 11.47 -18.83 0.86
C TYR A 59 10.15 -19.59 0.72
N ALA A 60 10.17 -20.66 -0.07
CA ALA A 60 9.07 -21.61 -0.21
C ALA A 60 8.61 -22.16 1.16
N GLY A 61 7.30 -22.29 1.33
CA GLY A 61 6.63 -22.76 2.56
C GLY A 61 6.78 -21.81 3.76
N LYS A 62 7.20 -20.56 3.55
CA LYS A 62 7.33 -19.56 4.62
C LYS A 62 6.28 -18.47 4.50
N SER A 63 5.98 -17.86 5.64
CA SER A 63 5.10 -16.71 5.75
C SER A 63 5.79 -15.52 6.42
N ARG A 64 5.27 -14.32 6.18
CA ARG A 64 5.75 -13.07 6.78
C ARG A 64 4.62 -12.06 6.90
N ALA A 65 4.53 -11.39 8.06
CA ALA A 65 3.70 -10.22 8.24
C ALA A 65 4.28 -9.03 7.46
N LEU A 66 3.45 -8.41 6.63
CA LEU A 66 3.77 -7.24 5.82
C LEU A 66 2.76 -6.13 6.12
N THR A 67 3.22 -4.89 5.93
CA THR A 67 2.39 -3.69 6.10
C THR A 67 2.43 -2.88 4.83
N ILE A 68 1.26 -2.57 4.27
CA ILE A 68 1.10 -1.57 3.23
C ILE A 68 0.98 -0.22 3.93
N ASN A 69 1.98 0.64 3.74
CA ASN A 69 1.97 2.02 4.20
C ASN A 69 2.50 2.87 3.04
N ASP A 70 1.66 3.02 2.03
CA ASP A 70 1.97 3.73 0.79
C ASP A 70 1.46 5.18 0.77
N GLY A 71 0.86 5.62 1.89
CA GLY A 71 0.29 6.95 2.04
C GLY A 71 -1.06 7.13 1.33
N THR A 72 -1.70 6.03 0.90
CA THR A 72 -3.04 6.05 0.29
C THR A 72 -4.07 5.44 1.22
N ASP A 73 -5.34 5.78 1.00
CA ASP A 73 -6.50 5.16 1.66
C ASP A 73 -7.10 4.03 0.81
N SER A 74 -6.28 3.38 -0.03
CA SER A 74 -6.76 2.31 -0.91
C SER A 74 -6.91 1.01 -0.11
N CYS A 75 -8.00 0.29 -0.32
CA CYS A 75 -8.14 -1.10 0.16
C CYS A 75 -7.75 -2.11 -0.92
N VAL A 76 -7.95 -1.74 -2.19
CA VAL A 76 -7.86 -2.65 -3.32
C VAL A 76 -6.54 -2.45 -4.07
N TYR A 77 -5.77 -3.52 -4.21
CA TYR A 77 -4.45 -3.51 -4.81
C TYR A 77 -4.29 -4.59 -5.89
N ARG A 78 -3.44 -4.28 -6.87
CA ARG A 78 -2.86 -5.27 -7.78
C ARG A 78 -1.53 -5.76 -7.21
N ILE A 79 -1.23 -7.03 -7.42
CA ILE A 79 -0.07 -7.70 -6.84
C ILE A 79 0.82 -8.24 -7.94
N ARG A 80 2.13 -8.04 -7.78
CA ARG A 80 3.15 -8.69 -8.61
C ARG A 80 4.25 -9.27 -7.73
N ALA A 81 4.40 -10.59 -7.76
CA ALA A 81 5.51 -11.29 -7.14
C ALA A 81 6.55 -11.68 -8.20
N VAL A 82 7.83 -11.51 -7.88
CA VAL A 82 8.96 -11.97 -8.70
C VAL A 82 9.65 -13.08 -7.95
N PHE A 83 9.90 -14.20 -8.62
CA PHE A 83 10.62 -15.35 -8.05
C PHE A 83 12.11 -15.30 -8.39
N GLU A 84 12.90 -16.09 -7.68
CA GLU A 84 14.34 -16.23 -7.90
C GLU A 84 14.73 -16.75 -9.29
N THR A 85 13.79 -17.38 -10.00
CA THR A 85 13.98 -17.91 -11.37
C THR A 85 13.71 -16.87 -12.47
N ASP A 86 13.56 -15.59 -12.11
CA ASP A 86 13.09 -14.49 -12.97
C ASP A 86 11.68 -14.66 -13.55
N SER A 87 10.98 -15.73 -13.16
CA SER A 87 9.55 -15.86 -13.39
C SER A 87 8.77 -14.89 -12.51
N TYR A 88 7.58 -14.50 -12.96
CA TYR A 88 6.71 -13.60 -12.23
C TYR A 88 5.30 -14.18 -12.09
N TYR A 89 4.72 -13.96 -10.92
CA TYR A 89 3.30 -14.14 -10.67
C TYR A 89 2.66 -12.75 -10.63
N ASP A 90 1.84 -12.45 -11.62
CA ASP A 90 1.13 -11.18 -11.72
C ASP A 90 -0.37 -11.49 -11.59
N ILE A 91 -0.93 -11.16 -10.43
CA ILE A 91 -2.38 -11.17 -10.31
C ILE A 91 -2.87 -9.81 -10.81
N ARG A 92 -3.47 -9.85 -11.99
CA ARG A 92 -4.24 -8.73 -12.54
C ARG A 92 -5.58 -8.56 -11.81
N ASP A 93 -6.07 -9.63 -11.20
CA ASP A 93 -7.21 -9.59 -10.30
C ASP A 93 -6.88 -8.78 -9.04
N LYS A 94 -7.86 -8.02 -8.62
CA LYS A 94 -7.76 -7.05 -7.54
C LYS A 94 -7.91 -7.77 -6.21
N VAL A 95 -7.04 -7.48 -5.25
CA VAL A 95 -7.13 -8.02 -3.88
C VAL A 95 -7.52 -6.90 -2.93
N ASP A 96 -8.57 -7.14 -2.14
CA ASP A 96 -8.98 -6.24 -1.07
C ASP A 96 -8.22 -6.58 0.23
N PHE A 97 -7.21 -5.78 0.55
CA PHE A 97 -6.38 -5.98 1.75
C PHE A 97 -7.02 -5.44 3.03
N CYS A 98 -8.16 -4.76 2.95
CA CYS A 98 -8.95 -4.40 4.14
C CYS A 98 -9.75 -5.60 4.65
N GLU A 99 -10.05 -6.57 3.79
CA GLU A 99 -10.76 -7.80 4.16
C GLU A 99 -9.83 -9.02 4.29
N VAL A 100 -8.64 -8.97 3.69
CA VAL A 100 -7.70 -10.10 3.66
C VAL A 100 -6.67 -10.03 4.79
N GLY A 101 -6.76 -10.98 5.74
CA GLY A 101 -5.74 -11.15 6.78
C GLY A 101 -4.53 -11.99 6.34
N THR A 102 -4.69 -12.90 5.38
CA THR A 102 -3.62 -13.75 4.85
C THR A 102 -3.77 -13.94 3.36
N TYR A 103 -2.69 -13.72 2.62
CA TYR A 103 -2.63 -13.86 1.18
C TYR A 103 -1.57 -14.90 0.80
N THR A 104 -1.97 -15.94 0.07
CA THR A 104 -1.12 -17.07 -0.29
C THR A 104 -0.82 -17.07 -1.78
N ILE A 105 0.45 -17.24 -2.16
CA ILE A 105 0.89 -17.44 -3.54
C ILE A 105 1.26 -18.90 -3.75
N GLY A 106 0.72 -19.55 -4.78
CA GLY A 106 1.10 -20.92 -5.17
C GLY A 106 0.03 -21.98 -4.96
N ASN A 107 -1.26 -21.63 -5.14
CA ASN A 107 -2.34 -22.61 -5.30
C ASN A 107 -2.77 -22.70 -6.77
#